data_AF-A0A949WS60-F1
#
_entry.id   AF-A0A949WS60-F1
#
_cell.length_a   1.000
_cell.length_b   1.000
_cell.length_c   1.000
_cell.angle_alpha   90.00
_cell.angle_beta   90.00
_cell.angle_gamma   90.00
#
_symmetry.space_group_name_H-M   'P 1'
#
loop_
_entity.id
_entity.type
_entity.pdbx_description
1 polymer ?
#
loop_
_entity_poly.entity_id
_entity_poly.type
_entity_poly.pdbx_seq_one_letter_code
_entity_poly.pdbx_strand_id
1 'polypeptide(L)'
;MMLGRWLRGPDAETITLETIGMIKGAKELDPSKDNMTGNVSAEVFAKKIDKVLRREGRVLDKQVRDLLIQTRDGLRELTKTEASFDTGKFVPVYPGVIMPIHKPNPEWKAQLQDLKSSLNEQADSIFNQTFASDVVAEHGGKPTAEVERAAKRDLSVGIAMKMGQL
;
A
#
# COMPACT_ATOMS: atom_id res chain seq x y z
N MET A 1 -4.20 23.88 -20.27
CA MET A 1 -4.75 22.55 -20.63
C MET A 1 -4.27 21.49 -19.63
N MET A 2 -4.87 21.37 -18.44
CA MET A 2 -4.40 20.46 -17.37
C MET A 2 -5.30 19.24 -17.09
N LEU A 3 -6.36 19.02 -17.88
CA LEU A 3 -7.32 17.91 -17.68
C LEU A 3 -6.81 16.52 -18.13
N GLY A 4 -5.87 16.46 -19.07
CA GLY A 4 -5.35 15.19 -19.60
C GLY A 4 -4.42 14.43 -18.64
N ARG A 5 -3.88 15.11 -17.62
CA ARG A 5 -3.00 14.51 -16.60
C ARG A 5 -3.78 13.85 -15.47
N TRP A 6 -5.04 14.27 -15.25
CA TRP A 6 -5.95 13.72 -14.23
C TRP A 6 -6.57 12.36 -14.61
N LEU A 7 -6.70 12.05 -15.89
CA LEU A 7 -7.28 10.78 -16.37
C LEU A 7 -6.28 9.61 -16.38
N ARG A 8 -4.98 9.91 -16.29
CA ARG A 8 -3.92 8.91 -16.22
C ARG A 8 -3.68 8.63 -14.74
N GLY A 9 -4.21 7.50 -14.25
CA GLY A 9 -3.93 7.02 -12.90
C GLY A 9 -2.41 6.94 -12.60
N PRO A 10 -2.02 6.65 -11.34
CA PRO A 10 -0.64 6.81 -10.87
C PRO A 10 0.37 6.16 -11.81
N ASP A 11 1.50 6.83 -12.03
CA ASP A 11 2.63 6.33 -12.83
C ASP A 11 3.33 5.14 -12.15
N ALA A 12 4.19 4.45 -12.90
CA ALA A 12 4.84 3.25 -12.39
C ALA A 12 5.78 3.50 -11.22
N GLU A 13 6.43 4.66 -11.19
CA GLU A 13 7.27 5.09 -10.07
C GLU A 13 6.44 5.22 -8.79
N THR A 14 5.33 5.97 -8.85
CA THR A 14 4.42 6.15 -7.71
C THR A 14 3.91 4.80 -7.19
N ILE A 15 3.45 3.92 -8.09
CA ILE A 15 2.95 2.59 -7.68
C ILE A 15 4.06 1.69 -7.13
N THR A 16 5.28 1.79 -7.65
CA THR A 16 6.44 1.05 -7.11
C THR A 16 6.74 1.51 -5.68
N LEU A 17 6.81 2.81 -5.43
CA LEU A 17 7.04 3.36 -4.09
C LEU A 17 5.89 3.03 -3.12
N GLU A 18 4.63 3.10 -3.57
CA GLU A 18 3.49 2.66 -2.77
C GLU A 18 3.57 1.16 -2.41
N THR A 19 4.03 0.34 -3.36
CA THR A 19 4.21 -1.12 -3.17
C THR A 19 5.29 -1.40 -2.15
N ILE A 20 6.46 -0.75 -2.28
CA ILE A 20 7.55 -0.82 -1.31
C ILE A 20 7.04 -0.35 0.06
N GLY A 21 6.36 0.79 0.13
CA GLY A 21 5.77 1.31 1.37
C GLY A 21 4.82 0.32 2.05
N MET A 22 3.99 -0.40 1.28
CA MET A 22 3.12 -1.46 1.80
C MET A 22 3.92 -2.64 2.37
N ILE A 23 4.92 -3.12 1.60
CA ILE A 23 5.79 -4.22 2.00
C ILE A 23 6.53 -3.89 3.30
N LYS A 24 7.10 -2.68 3.40
CA LYS A 24 7.85 -2.21 4.58
C LYS A 24 6.95 -1.83 5.76
N GLY A 25 5.62 -1.82 5.58
CA GLY A 25 4.66 -1.42 6.61
C GLY A 25 4.59 0.09 6.87
N ALA A 26 5.13 0.92 5.97
CA ALA A 26 4.93 2.36 5.99
C ALA A 26 3.54 2.77 5.48
N LYS A 27 2.92 1.93 4.64
CA LYS A 27 1.53 2.02 4.19
C LYS A 27 0.79 0.78 4.70
N GLU A 28 0.07 0.92 5.81
CA GLU A 28 -0.76 -0.20 6.27
C GLU A 28 -1.97 -0.35 5.35
N LEU A 29 -2.18 -1.57 4.86
CA LEU A 29 -3.52 -2.06 4.55
C LEU A 29 -4.20 -2.25 5.91
N ASP A 30 -4.58 -1.15 6.55
CA ASP A 30 -4.94 -1.07 7.96
C ASP A 30 -6.21 -1.91 8.25
N PRO A 31 -6.08 -3.11 8.83
CA PRO A 31 -7.24 -3.92 9.19
C PRO A 31 -7.93 -3.31 10.41
N SER A 32 -7.18 -2.60 11.26
CA SER A 32 -7.64 -2.13 12.56
C SER A 32 -8.60 -0.93 12.48
N LYS A 33 -8.63 -0.21 11.36
CA LYS A 33 -9.58 0.89 11.11
C LYS A 33 -10.88 0.47 10.43
N ASP A 34 -10.87 -0.64 9.68
CA ASP A 34 -12.07 -1.22 9.07
C ASP A 34 -11.79 -2.68 8.69
N ASN A 35 -11.95 -3.59 9.66
CA ASN A 35 -11.65 -5.03 9.50
C ASN A 35 -12.35 -5.64 8.26
N MET A 36 -13.51 -5.08 7.86
CA MET A 36 -14.27 -5.50 6.68
C MET A 36 -13.62 -5.17 5.33
N THR A 37 -12.75 -4.16 5.27
CA THR A 37 -12.30 -3.59 3.99
C THR A 37 -10.93 -4.11 3.53
N GLY A 38 -10.30 -5.02 4.29
CA GLY A 38 -8.98 -5.57 3.95
C GLY A 38 -8.94 -6.20 2.55
N ASN A 39 -9.93 -7.02 2.21
CA ASN A 39 -10.04 -7.64 0.88
C ASN A 39 -10.29 -6.59 -0.20
N VAL A 40 -11.17 -5.63 0.06
CA VAL A 40 -11.48 -4.55 -0.89
C VAL A 40 -10.22 -3.72 -1.16
N SER A 41 -9.46 -3.40 -0.12
CA SER A 41 -8.21 -2.64 -0.21
C SER A 41 -7.13 -3.40 -0.96
N ALA A 42 -6.96 -4.70 -0.67
CA ALA A 42 -6.03 -5.57 -1.39
C ALA A 42 -6.39 -5.67 -2.88
N GLU A 43 -7.68 -5.85 -3.21
CA GLU A 43 -8.16 -5.92 -4.60
C GLU A 43 -8.00 -4.59 -5.33
N VAL A 44 -8.33 -3.47 -4.70
CA VAL A 44 -8.13 -2.13 -5.27
C VAL A 44 -6.65 -1.89 -5.55
N PHE A 45 -5.77 -2.29 -4.64
CA PHE A 45 -4.34 -2.09 -4.82
C PHE A 45 -3.78 -3.02 -5.91
N ALA A 46 -4.20 -4.28 -5.96
CA ALA A 46 -3.87 -5.19 -7.05
C ALA A 46 -4.31 -4.64 -8.41
N LYS A 47 -5.52 -4.07 -8.51
CA LYS A 47 -6.00 -3.41 -9.75
C LYS A 47 -5.16 -2.21 -10.16
N LYS A 48 -4.68 -1.40 -9.20
CA LYS A 48 -3.76 -0.28 -9.49
C LYS A 48 -2.46 -0.77 -10.11
N ILE A 49 -1.86 -1.81 -9.53
CA ILE A 49 -0.66 -2.44 -10.05
C ILE A 49 -0.91 -3.00 -11.47
N ASP A 50 -2.03 -3.69 -11.66
CA ASP A 50 -2.39 -4.28 -12.96
C ASP A 50 -2.55 -3.21 -14.05
N LYS A 51 -3.12 -2.05 -13.71
CA LYS A 51 -3.26 -0.92 -14.64
C LYS A 51 -1.90 -0.36 -15.07
N VAL A 52 -0.97 -0.24 -14.13
CA VAL A 52 0.41 0.21 -14.41
C VAL A 52 1.15 -0.81 -15.28
N LEU A 53 1.11 -2.09 -14.91
CA LEU A 53 1.76 -3.16 -15.68
C LEU A 53 1.26 -3.22 -17.14
N ARG A 54 -0.04 -3.00 -17.37
CA ARG A 54 -0.60 -2.94 -18.73
C ARG A 54 -0.14 -1.71 -19.52
N ARG A 55 0.00 -0.56 -18.86
CA ARG A 55 0.35 0.72 -19.51
C ARG A 55 1.85 0.85 -19.76
N GLU A 56 2.67 0.45 -18.80
CA GLU A 56 4.10 0.75 -18.74
C GLU A 56 4.98 -0.51 -18.58
N GLY A 57 4.41 -1.69 -18.37
CA GLY A 57 5.18 -2.89 -18.02
C GLY A 57 6.23 -3.35 -19.03
N ARG A 58 6.16 -2.90 -20.30
CA ARG A 58 7.19 -3.18 -21.30
C ARG A 58 8.46 -2.34 -21.14
N VAL A 59 8.34 -1.16 -20.54
CA VAL A 59 9.44 -0.19 -20.37
C VAL A 59 9.99 -0.18 -18.94
N LEU A 60 9.35 -0.90 -18.01
CA LEU A 60 9.85 -1.04 -16.64
C LEU A 60 11.08 -1.92 -16.58
N ASP A 61 11.98 -1.56 -15.67
CA ASP A 61 13.06 -2.45 -15.26
C ASP A 61 12.50 -3.81 -14.83
N LYS A 62 13.25 -4.88 -15.13
CA LYS A 62 12.82 -6.24 -14.87
C LYS A 62 12.51 -6.46 -13.38
N GLN A 63 13.36 -5.97 -12.47
CA GLN A 63 13.17 -6.17 -11.04
C GLN A 63 11.93 -5.45 -10.52
N VAL A 64 11.71 -4.22 -10.98
CA VAL A 64 10.50 -3.43 -10.66
C VAL A 64 9.24 -4.15 -11.14
N ARG A 65 9.25 -4.60 -12.40
CA ARG A 65 8.13 -5.34 -12.98
C ARG A 65 7.83 -6.63 -12.22
N ASP A 66 8.87 -7.39 -11.87
CA ASP A 66 8.74 -8.68 -11.18
C ASP A 66 8.22 -8.47 -9.74
N LEU A 67 8.64 -7.40 -9.05
CA LEU A 67 8.10 -7.01 -7.73
C LEU A 67 6.60 -6.70 -7.83
N LEU A 68 6.20 -5.89 -8.81
CA LEU A 68 4.82 -5.50 -9.02
C LEU A 68 3.94 -6.72 -9.34
N ILE A 69 4.40 -7.63 -10.19
CA ILE A 69 3.67 -8.87 -10.53
C ILE A 69 3.46 -9.73 -9.27
N GLN A 70 4.52 -10.01 -8.52
CA GLN A 70 4.44 -10.84 -7.31
C GLN A 70 3.52 -10.20 -6.26
N THR A 71 3.63 -8.87 -6.08
CA THR A 71 2.76 -8.14 -5.15
C THR A 71 1.30 -8.25 -5.56
N ARG A 72 0.99 -8.01 -6.84
CA ARG A 72 -0.39 -8.14 -7.36
C ARG A 72 -0.93 -9.55 -7.14
N ASP A 73 -0.15 -10.56 -7.45
CA ASP A 73 -0.59 -11.96 -7.37
C ASP A 73 -0.80 -12.37 -5.91
N GLY A 74 0.10 -11.98 -5.01
CA GLY A 74 -0.06 -12.17 -3.56
C GLY A 74 -1.29 -11.47 -3.00
N LEU A 75 -1.56 -10.22 -3.41
CA LEU A 75 -2.76 -9.48 -3.00
C LEU A 75 -4.05 -10.12 -3.52
N ARG A 76 -4.04 -10.69 -4.73
CA ARG A 76 -5.18 -11.45 -5.27
C ARG A 76 -5.40 -12.78 -4.57
N GLU A 77 -4.34 -13.42 -4.09
CA GLU A 77 -4.48 -14.60 -3.25
C GLU A 77 -5.12 -14.22 -1.92
N LEU A 78 -4.65 -13.12 -1.33
CA LEU A 78 -5.14 -12.59 -0.07
C LEU A 78 -6.64 -12.24 -0.09
N THR A 79 -7.21 -11.89 -1.24
CA THR A 79 -8.66 -11.59 -1.36
C THR A 79 -9.55 -12.83 -1.28
N LYS A 80 -8.99 -14.04 -1.42
CA LYS A 80 -9.73 -15.31 -1.28
C LYS A 80 -9.99 -15.68 0.17
N THR A 81 -9.19 -15.15 1.09
CA THR A 81 -9.38 -15.28 2.54
C THR A 81 -10.15 -14.06 3.02
N GLU A 82 -11.21 -14.21 3.81
CA GLU A 82 -11.92 -13.04 4.34
C GLU A 82 -11.06 -12.29 5.36
N ALA A 83 -10.90 -10.96 5.22
CA ALA A 83 -10.15 -10.13 6.17
C ALA A 83 -10.79 -10.06 7.57
N SER A 84 -12.08 -10.35 7.67
CA SER A 84 -12.81 -10.35 8.93
C SER A 84 -14.00 -11.28 8.89
N PHE A 85 -14.43 -11.73 10.07
CA PHE A 85 -15.64 -12.51 10.24
C PHE A 85 -16.67 -11.73 11.06
N ASP A 86 -17.93 -11.85 10.68
CA ASP A 86 -19.06 -11.33 11.47
C ASP A 86 -19.14 -12.09 12.80
N THR A 87 -19.31 -11.36 13.89
CA THR A 87 -19.45 -11.96 15.22
C THR A 87 -20.91 -12.27 15.60
N GLY A 88 -21.87 -11.90 14.76
CA GLY A 88 -23.31 -11.95 15.05
C GLY A 88 -23.75 -10.97 16.14
N LYS A 89 -22.84 -10.11 16.60
CA LYS A 89 -23.12 -9.07 17.60
C LYS A 89 -23.23 -7.73 16.92
N PHE A 90 -24.04 -6.86 17.52
CA PHE A 90 -24.28 -5.53 16.99
C PHE A 90 -24.03 -4.48 18.06
N VAL A 91 -23.58 -3.29 17.64
CA VAL A 91 -23.36 -2.13 18.51
C VAL A 91 -24.18 -0.93 18.04
N PRO A 92 -24.83 -0.21 18.97
CA PRO A 92 -25.43 1.07 18.66
C PRO A 92 -24.30 2.10 18.47
N VAL A 93 -24.29 2.77 17.31
CA VAL A 93 -23.30 3.81 16.99
C VAL A 93 -23.91 5.21 17.01
N TYR A 94 -25.19 5.33 16.64
CA TYR A 94 -26.01 6.54 16.73
C TYR A 94 -27.47 6.15 17.00
N PRO A 95 -28.33 7.07 17.49
CA PRO A 95 -29.75 6.77 17.69
C PRO A 95 -30.42 6.22 16.40
N GLY A 96 -30.98 5.02 16.48
CA GLY A 96 -31.61 4.34 15.34
C GLY A 96 -30.64 3.62 14.39
N VAL A 97 -29.32 3.66 14.63
CA VAL A 97 -28.31 3.01 13.79
C VAL A 97 -27.56 1.95 14.59
N ILE A 98 -27.65 0.71 14.11
CA ILE A 98 -27.01 -0.47 14.68
C ILE A 98 -26.06 -1.05 13.62
N MET A 99 -24.79 -1.25 13.99
CA MET A 99 -23.77 -1.78 13.08
C MET A 99 -23.31 -3.17 13.55
N PRO A 100 -23.03 -4.11 12.63
CA PRO A 100 -22.45 -5.41 12.97
C PRO A 100 -21.01 -5.23 13.47
N ILE A 101 -20.63 -6.04 14.46
CA ILE A 101 -19.26 -6.12 14.96
C ILE A 101 -18.51 -7.19 14.17
N HIS A 102 -17.43 -6.79 13.51
CA HIS A 102 -16.54 -7.70 12.81
C HIS A 102 -15.24 -7.90 13.61
N LYS A 103 -14.73 -9.13 13.62
CA LYS A 103 -13.42 -9.46 14.19
C LYS A 103 -12.40 -9.68 13.07
N PRO A 104 -11.16 -9.18 13.22
CA PRO A 104 -10.11 -9.42 12.24
C PRO A 104 -9.82 -10.92 12.09
N ASN A 105 -9.62 -11.37 10.87
CA ASN A 105 -9.18 -12.73 10.59
C ASN A 105 -7.65 -12.85 10.80
N PRO A 106 -7.18 -13.65 11.78
CA PRO A 106 -5.76 -13.84 12.02
C PRO A 106 -5.04 -14.53 10.84
N GLU A 107 -5.73 -15.39 10.09
CA GLU A 107 -5.17 -16.07 8.92
C GLU A 107 -4.87 -15.07 7.81
N TRP A 108 -5.80 -14.16 7.52
CA TRP A 108 -5.61 -13.09 6.56
C TRP A 108 -4.40 -12.22 6.94
N LYS A 109 -4.29 -11.86 8.22
CA LYS A 109 -3.17 -11.07 8.72
C LYS A 109 -1.84 -11.81 8.58
N ALA A 110 -1.82 -13.12 8.84
CA ALA A 110 -0.64 -13.96 8.66
C ALA A 110 -0.23 -14.01 7.18
N GLN A 111 -1.16 -14.27 6.26
CA GLN A 111 -0.91 -14.29 4.82
C GLN A 111 -0.35 -12.96 4.29
N LEU A 112 -0.91 -11.82 4.76
CA LEU A 112 -0.37 -10.50 4.42
C LEU A 112 1.06 -10.33 4.95
N GLN A 113 1.33 -10.77 6.18
CA GLN A 113 2.66 -10.65 6.76
C GLN A 113 3.69 -11.54 6.06
N ASP A 114 3.30 -12.74 5.64
CA ASP A 114 4.13 -13.66 4.87
C ASP A 114 4.47 -13.06 3.50
N LEU A 115 3.48 -12.51 2.80
CA LEU A 115 3.68 -11.78 1.54
C LEU A 115 4.67 -10.62 1.69
N LYS A 116 4.50 -9.80 2.74
CA LYS A 116 5.42 -8.69 3.01
C LYS A 116 6.84 -9.20 3.29
N SER A 117 6.96 -10.28 4.06
CA SER A 117 8.25 -10.84 4.43
C SER A 117 8.96 -11.44 3.21
N SER A 118 8.25 -12.15 2.32
CA SER A 118 8.83 -12.76 1.13
C SER A 118 9.34 -11.74 0.11
N LEU A 119 8.76 -10.54 0.09
CA LEU A 119 9.12 -9.47 -0.86
C LEU A 119 10.05 -8.41 -0.27
N ASN A 120 10.36 -8.48 1.03
CA ASN A 120 11.07 -7.41 1.75
C ASN A 120 12.46 -7.13 1.16
N GLU A 121 13.26 -8.17 0.90
CA GLU A 121 14.62 -8.01 0.35
C GLU A 121 14.61 -7.44 -1.06
N GLN A 122 13.67 -7.88 -1.90
CA GLN A 122 13.51 -7.36 -3.26
C GLN A 122 13.09 -5.88 -3.24
N ALA A 123 12.17 -5.51 -2.35
CA ALA A 123 11.74 -4.14 -2.16
C ALA A 123 12.90 -3.23 -1.72
N ASP A 124 13.74 -3.70 -0.79
CA ASP A 124 14.94 -2.97 -0.33
C ASP A 124 15.96 -2.77 -1.44
N SER A 125 16.22 -3.82 -2.23
CA SER A 125 17.13 -3.75 -3.38
C SER A 125 16.67 -2.69 -4.39
N ILE A 126 15.39 -2.73 -4.79
CA ILE A 126 14.83 -1.79 -5.77
C ILE A 126 14.85 -0.37 -5.21
N PHE A 127 14.49 -0.17 -3.95
CA PHE A 127 14.55 1.15 -3.30
C PHE A 127 15.96 1.73 -3.35
N ASN A 128 16.95 0.94 -2.93
CA ASN A 128 18.34 1.37 -2.88
C ASN A 128 18.96 1.64 -4.25
N GLN A 129 18.60 0.87 -5.27
CA GLN A 129 19.15 1.02 -6.62
C GLN A 129 18.48 2.12 -7.44
N THR A 130 17.18 2.34 -7.22
CA THR A 130 16.37 3.17 -8.13
C THR A 130 15.99 4.51 -7.50
N PHE A 131 15.82 4.58 -6.17
CA PHE A 131 15.20 5.73 -5.51
C PHE A 131 16.06 6.35 -4.41
N ALA A 132 16.97 5.60 -3.78
CA ALA A 132 17.72 6.10 -2.64
C ALA A 132 18.61 7.31 -2.97
N SER A 133 19.18 7.36 -4.17
CA SER A 133 19.98 8.50 -4.63
C SER A 133 19.15 9.78 -4.72
N ASP A 134 17.95 9.67 -5.29
CA ASP A 134 17.04 10.79 -5.49
C ASP A 134 16.43 11.24 -4.15
N VAL A 135 16.05 10.30 -3.28
CA VAL A 135 15.55 10.59 -1.92
C VAL A 135 16.63 11.27 -1.06
N VAL A 136 17.88 10.82 -1.12
CA VAL A 136 19.00 11.45 -0.38
C VAL A 136 19.32 12.83 -0.92
N ALA A 137 19.18 13.05 -2.24
CA ALA A 137 19.35 14.35 -2.87
C ALA A 137 18.21 15.32 -2.52
N GLU A 138 16.96 14.84 -2.48
CA GLU A 138 15.77 15.61 -2.13
C GLU A 138 15.74 15.97 -0.62
N HIS A 139 16.35 15.14 0.23
CA HIS A 139 16.45 15.35 1.69
C HIS A 139 17.82 15.82 2.21
N GLY A 140 18.74 16.23 1.34
CA GLY A 140 19.91 17.04 1.75
C GLY A 140 21.03 16.33 2.52
N GLY A 141 21.31 15.05 2.27
CA GLY A 141 22.55 14.38 2.71
C GLY A 141 22.54 13.80 4.14
N LYS A 142 23.09 12.57 4.23
CA LYS A 142 23.21 11.62 5.36
C LYS A 142 22.10 11.67 6.44
N PRO A 143 21.22 10.66 6.50
CA PRO A 143 20.13 10.64 7.46
C PRO A 143 20.68 10.45 8.89
N THR A 144 20.42 11.43 9.75
CA THR A 144 20.48 11.19 11.20
C THR A 144 19.20 10.45 11.61
N ALA A 145 19.24 9.73 12.75
CA ALA A 145 18.07 9.01 13.27
C ALA A 145 16.83 9.92 13.52
N GLU A 146 17.05 11.24 13.63
CA GLU A 146 15.99 12.24 13.66
C GLU A 146 15.38 12.51 12.29
N VAL A 147 16.16 12.54 11.21
CA VAL A 147 15.67 12.71 9.83
C VAL A 147 14.88 11.48 9.37
N GLU A 148 15.26 10.26 9.76
CA GLU A 148 14.44 9.07 9.48
C GLU A 148 13.09 9.08 10.21
N ARG A 149 13.06 9.56 11.47
CA ARG A 149 11.81 9.72 12.22
C ARG A 149 10.96 10.86 11.71
N ALA A 150 11.59 11.96 11.28
CA ALA A 150 10.91 13.09 10.66
C ALA A 150 10.35 12.70 9.29
N ALA A 151 11.11 12.01 8.44
CA ALA A 151 10.64 11.50 7.15
C ALA A 151 9.50 10.49 7.30
N LYS A 152 9.52 9.61 8.32
CA LYS A 152 8.38 8.72 8.63
C LYS A 152 7.13 9.51 9.06
N ARG A 153 7.29 10.61 9.80
CA ARG A 153 6.19 11.51 10.15
C ARG A 153 5.71 12.36 8.97
N ASP A 154 6.60 12.88 8.14
CA ASP A 154 6.25 13.70 6.97
C ASP A 154 5.68 12.87 5.83
N LEU A 155 6.07 11.60 5.66
CA LEU A 155 5.33 10.67 4.79
C LEU A 155 3.90 10.46 5.29
N SER A 156 3.69 10.36 6.60
CA SER A 156 2.33 10.24 7.16
C SER A 156 1.50 11.52 7.02
N VAL A 157 2.14 12.71 7.08
CA VAL A 157 1.46 14.02 6.98
C VAL A 157 1.30 14.48 5.53
N GLY A 158 2.26 14.24 4.64
CA GLY A 158 2.20 14.57 3.22
C GLY A 158 1.19 13.71 2.45
N ILE A 159 1.01 12.45 2.87
CA ILE A 159 -0.08 11.59 2.39
C ILE A 159 -1.43 12.08 2.92
N ALA A 160 -1.51 12.54 4.18
CA ALA A 160 -2.74 13.09 4.76
C ALA A 160 -3.15 14.45 4.15
N MET A 161 -2.21 15.36 3.87
CA MET A 161 -2.52 16.65 3.25
C MET A 161 -2.92 16.54 1.78
N LYS A 162 -2.37 15.58 1.02
CA LYS A 162 -2.86 15.27 -0.34
C LYS A 162 -4.25 14.64 -0.37
N MET A 163 -4.72 14.08 0.74
CA MET A 163 -6.07 13.51 0.89
C MET A 163 -7.10 14.52 1.45
N GLY A 164 -6.66 15.63 2.04
CA GLY A 164 -7.54 16.66 2.60
C GLY A 164 -7.96 17.78 1.63
N GLN A 165 -7.52 17.73 0.37
CA GLN A 165 -7.91 18.66 -0.70
C GLN A 165 -8.61 17.96 -1.89
N LEU A 166 -9.10 16.74 -1.70
CA LEU A 166 -9.98 16.04 -2.65
C LEU A 166 -11.39 15.94 -2.08
#